data_AF-A0AAU3DEA7-F1
#
_entry.id   AF-A0AAU3DEA7-F1
#
_cell.length_a   1.000
_cell.length_b   1.000
_cell.length_c   1.000
_cell.angle_alpha   90.00
_cell.angle_beta   90.00
_cell.angle_gamma   90.00
#
_symmetry.space_group_name_H-M   'P 1'
#
loop_
_entity.id
_entity.type
_entity.pdbx_description
1 polymer ?
#
loop_
_entity_poly.entity_id
_entity_poly.type
_entity_poly.pdbx_seq_one_letter_code
_entity_poly.pdbx_strand_id
1 'polypeptide(L)' 'MAPKRGDSVAPPPGRDEFEIKYATKEAVEGWRELGKQAPGNTRAAWHEMRTNPAPVPPTDGITS' A
#
# COMPACT_ATOMS: atom_id res chain seq x y z
N MET A 1 13.01 -14.60 -6.40
CA MET A 1 13.36 -13.24 -6.84
C MET A 1 12.82 -12.27 -5.80
N ALA A 2 13.63 -11.34 -5.31
CA ALA A 2 13.16 -10.29 -4.40
C ALA A 2 12.58 -9.12 -5.23
N PRO A 3 11.49 -8.48 -4.79
CA PRO A 3 10.95 -7.29 -5.45
C PRO A 3 12.00 -6.16 -5.48
N LYS A 4 11.97 -5.31 -6.52
CA LYS A 4 12.83 -4.13 -6.65
C LYS A 4 12.01 -2.84 -6.74
N ARG A 5 12.68 -1.69 -6.69
CA ARG A 5 12.05 -0.38 -6.93
C ARG A 5 11.27 -0.40 -8.25
N GLY A 6 10.01 -0.01 -8.21
CA GLY A 6 9.11 0.01 -9.37
C GLY A 6 8.41 -1.31 -9.66
N ASP A 7 8.73 -2.40 -8.96
CA ASP A 7 7.91 -3.62 -9.03
C ASP A 7 6.59 -3.41 -8.27
N SER A 8 5.58 -4.16 -8.72
CA SER A 8 4.26 -4.19 -8.08
C SER A 8 4.37 -4.89 -6.72
N VAL A 9 3.71 -4.32 -5.72
CA VAL A 9 3.60 -4.89 -4.38
C VAL A 9 2.71 -6.11 -4.48
N ALA A 10 3.27 -7.31 -4.29
CA ALA A 10 2.49 -8.55 -4.29
C ALA A 10 1.45 -8.55 -3.15
N PRO A 11 0.25 -9.14 -3.35
CA PRO A 11 -0.27 -9.78 -4.57
C PRO A 11 -0.48 -8.82 -5.76
N PRO A 12 -0.61 -9.29 -7.01
CA PRO A 12 -1.04 -8.41 -8.11
C PRO A 12 -2.48 -7.93 -7.89
N PRO A 13 -2.84 -6.72 -8.35
CA PRO A 13 -4.22 -6.21 -8.26
C PRO A 13 -5.18 -7.02 -9.12
N GLY A 14 -6.45 -7.03 -8.72
CA GLY A 14 -7.57 -7.49 -9.54
C GLY A 14 -7.90 -6.49 -10.65
N ARG A 15 -8.83 -6.88 -11.55
CA ARG A 15 -9.12 -6.16 -12.80
C ARG A 15 -9.56 -4.70 -12.62
N ASP A 16 -10.18 -4.38 -11.48
CA ASP A 16 -10.75 -3.07 -11.17
C ASP A 16 -10.07 -2.39 -9.97
N GLU A 17 -8.83 -2.79 -9.64
CA GLU A 17 -8.11 -2.32 -8.45
C GLU A 17 -6.83 -1.59 -8.83
N PHE A 18 -6.40 -0.68 -7.96
CA PHE A 18 -5.20 0.10 -8.20
C PHE A 18 -3.94 -0.75 -8.02
N GLU A 19 -3.02 -0.64 -8.98
CA GLU A 19 -1.70 -1.26 -8.90
C GLU A 19 -0.80 -0.47 -7.94
N ILE A 20 -0.41 -1.08 -6.83
CA ILE A 20 0.52 -0.50 -5.86
C ILE A 20 1.95 -0.84 -6.30
N LYS A 21 2.82 0.17 -6.39
CA LYS A 21 4.24 0.01 -6.77
C LYS A 21 5.16 0.54 -5.68
N TYR A 22 6.32 -0.11 -5.52
CA TYR A 22 7.35 0.40 -4.63
C TYR A 22 8.04 1.65 -5.20
N ALA A 23 7.83 2.80 -4.56
CA ALA A 23 8.46 4.05 -4.98
C ALA A 23 9.99 4.05 -4.75
N THR A 24 10.45 3.44 -3.66
CA THR A 24 11.87 3.41 -3.26
C THR A 24 12.33 2.00 -2.90
N LYS A 25 13.65 1.81 -2.77
CA LYS A 25 14.22 0.53 -2.29
C LYS A 25 13.96 0.34 -0.80
N GLU A 26 13.96 1.40 0.01
CA GLU A 26 13.62 1.30 1.43
C GLU A 26 12.18 0.85 1.64
N ALA A 27 11.25 1.28 0.77
CA ALA A 27 9.86 0.81 0.82
C ALA A 27 9.74 -0.70 0.61
N VAL A 28 10.63 -1.29 -0.21
CA VAL A 28 10.67 -2.75 -0.43
C VAL A 28 11.04 -3.48 0.87
N GLU A 29 12.13 -3.07 1.51
CA GLU A 29 12.56 -3.72 2.76
C GLU A 29 11.58 -3.44 3.90
N GLY A 30 11.09 -2.21 4.03
CA GLY A 30 10.09 -1.84 5.04
C GLY A 30 8.81 -2.66 4.92
N TRP A 31 8.28 -2.83 3.71
CA TRP A 31 7.10 -3.65 3.46
C TRP A 31 7.33 -5.13 3.78
N ARG A 32 8.51 -5.66 3.47
CA ARG A 32 8.89 -7.03 3.81
C ARG A 32 8.99 -7.24 5.33
N GLU A 33 9.58 -6.30 6.06
CA GLU A 33 9.66 -6.36 7.52
C GLU A 33 8.27 -6.23 8.16
N LEU A 34 7.41 -5.34 7.65
CA LEU A 34 6.01 -5.23 8.07
C LEU A 34 5.25 -6.54 7.86
N GLY A 35 5.44 -7.20 6.71
CA GLY A 35 4.85 -8.51 6.43
C GLY A 35 5.30 -9.61 7.40
N LYS A 36 6.53 -9.53 7.92
CA LYS A 36 7.04 -10.47 8.95
C LYS A 36 6.47 -10.18 10.33
N GLN A 37 6.40 -8.90 10.71
CA GLN A 37 5.98 -8.49 12.05
C GLN A 37 4.45 -8.50 12.22
N ALA A 38 3.72 -8.06 11.20
CA ALA A 38 2.27 -7.88 11.24
C ALA A 38 1.63 -8.24 9.88
N PRO A 39 1.60 -9.53 9.49
CA PRO A 39 1.09 -9.96 8.20
C PRO A 39 -0.38 -9.57 7.96
N GLY A 40 -1.22 -9.63 9.00
CA GLY A 40 -2.64 -9.27 8.92
C GLY A 40 -2.84 -7.77 8.64
N ASN A 41 -2.21 -6.91 9.43
CA ASN A 41 -2.31 -5.45 9.27
C ASN A 41 -1.69 -5.00 7.95
N THR A 42 -0.55 -5.58 7.55
CA THR A 42 0.09 -5.27 6.27
C THR A 42 -0.83 -5.62 5.09
N ARG A 43 -1.51 -6.77 5.15
CA ARG A 43 -2.48 -7.17 4.13
C ARG A 43 -3.73 -6.28 4.11
N ALA A 44 -4.20 -5.81 5.26
CA ALA A 44 -5.31 -4.87 5.35
C ALA A 44 -4.96 -3.51 4.72
N ALA A 45 -3.79 -2.95 5.08
CA ALA A 45 -3.30 -1.71 4.48
C ALA A 45 -3.11 -1.83 2.96
N TRP A 46 -2.59 -2.97 2.49
CA TRP A 46 -2.49 -3.26 1.06
C TRP A 46 -3.85 -3.26 0.34
N HIS A 47 -4.86 -3.86 0.97
CA HIS A 47 -6.22 -3.90 0.43
C HIS A 47 -6.88 -2.51 0.43
N GLU A 48 -6.65 -1.70 1.45
CA GLU A 48 -7.19 -0.35 1.54
C GLU A 48 -6.58 0.57 0.47
N MET A 49 -5.25 0.58 0.33
CA MET A 49 -4.56 1.36 -0.70
C MET A 49 -5.01 1.03 -2.13
N ARG A 50 -5.38 -0.23 -2.42
CA ARG A 50 -5.81 -0.65 -3.76
C ARG A 50 -7.29 -0.43 -4.05
N THR A 51 -8.12 -0.22 -3.02
CA THR A 51 -9.57 0.01 -3.15
C THR A 51 -9.92 1.48 -2.96
N ASN A 52 -9.13 2.20 -2.18
CA ASN A 52 -9.29 3.61 -1.86
C ASN A 52 -7.91 4.27 -1.76
N PRO A 53 -7.21 4.53 -2.89
CA PRO A 53 -5.85 5.06 -2.89
C PRO A 53 -5.73 6.50 -2.37
N ALA A 54 -6.85 7.21 -2.30
CA ALA A 54 -6.94 8.55 -1.75
C ALA A 54 -8.26 8.65 -0.96
N PRO A 55 -8.30 8.16 0.30
CA PRO A 55 -9.37 8.58 1.19
C PRO A 55 -9.29 10.10 1.23
N VAL A 56 -10.37 10.77 0.82
CA VAL A 56 -10.52 12.21 1.05
C VAL A 56 -10.17 12.42 2.52
N PRO A 57 -9.12 13.20 2.87
CA PRO A 57 -8.90 13.52 4.26
C PRO A 57 -10.21 14.11 4.76
N PRO A 58 -10.72 13.70 5.94
CA PRO A 58 -11.86 14.38 6.51
C PRO A 58 -11.45 15.84 6.58
N THR A 59 -12.02 16.64 5.68
CA THR A 59 -11.88 18.08 5.73
C THR A 59 -12.58 18.45 7.02
N ASP A 60 -11.81 18.58 8.10
CA ASP A 60 -12.27 19.24 9.31
C ASP A 60 -12.81 20.57 8.82
N GLY A 61 -14.14 20.67 8.82
CA GLY A 61 -14.84 21.86 8.37
C GLY A 61 -14.40 22.99 9.27
N ILE A 62 -13.45 23.80 8.79
CA ILE A 62 -13.17 25.11 9.36
C ILE A 62 -14.39 25.95 9.02
N THR A 63 -15.40 25.84 9.86
CA THR A 63 -16.35 26.92 10.08
C THR A 63 -15.58 28.00 10.80
N SER A 64 -15.27 29.08 10.10
CA SER A 64 -15.08 30.42 10.66
C SER A 64 -15.45 31.44 9.59
#